data_AF-A0A173WEC3-F1
#
_entry.id   AF-A0A173WEC3-F1
#
_cell.length_a   1.000
_cell.length_b   1.000
_cell.length_c   1.000
_cell.angle_alpha   90.00
_cell.angle_beta   90.00
_cell.angle_gamma   90.00
#
_symmetry.space_group_name_H-M   'P 1'
#
loop_
_entity.id
_entity.type
_entity.pdbx_description
1 polymer ?
#
loop_
_entity_poly.entity_id
_entity_poly.type
_entity_poly.pdbx_seq_one_letter_code
_entity_poly.pdbx_strand_id
1 'polypeptide(L)'
;MNTQLIEEFFYSRASKRIAERVKSSGLKYAEIYKPDHKQISRIVNNERNKNNRFLICDAVISNYYIDDESGRNIECGLLATKELHFNSITEILWGTDSEIGQYLYPLFETLWNEYAVDNLGSDLYLCDYVPYAKNSTYYNLLFNSRNTFPAIFYGIREDTIIEELEPSKESALLFLYQKCKKDFSEYFLLFVKEHQSFHKLDKVISNALFPSFVSILENHKPDASSLGLRVRDLINADLYNTAAMVATEDYDLYKASLNRASSNYILSLEAIQSEYFIKKRNGTD
;
A
#
# COMPACT_ATOMS: atom_id res chain seq x y z
N MET A 1 4.67 5.50 16.12
CA MET A 1 4.31 4.64 14.98
C MET A 1 4.20 3.21 15.45
N ASN A 2 3.06 2.57 15.26
CA ASN A 2 2.92 1.14 15.51
C ASN A 2 3.45 0.39 14.28
N THR A 3 4.49 -0.44 14.45
CA THR A 3 5.10 -1.19 13.33
C THR A 3 4.60 -2.62 13.24
N GLN A 4 3.74 -3.07 14.17
CA GLN A 4 3.41 -4.48 14.34
C GLN A 4 2.81 -5.12 13.09
N LEU A 5 1.92 -4.41 12.38
CA LEU A 5 1.28 -4.93 11.17
C LEU A 5 2.27 -5.02 10.01
N ILE A 6 3.18 -4.06 9.87
CA ILE A 6 4.25 -4.09 8.86
C ILE A 6 5.27 -5.19 9.19
N GLU A 7 5.61 -5.37 10.47
CA GLU A 7 6.46 -6.48 10.90
C GLU A 7 5.80 -7.84 10.59
N GLU A 8 4.53 -8.02 10.93
CA GLU A 8 3.77 -9.23 10.61
C GLU A 8 3.69 -9.45 9.09
N PHE A 9 3.55 -8.39 8.30
CA PHE A 9 3.56 -8.47 6.85
C PHE A 9 4.84 -9.14 6.32
N PHE A 10 6.00 -8.77 6.87
CA PHE A 10 7.28 -9.35 6.46
C PHE A 10 7.53 -10.74 7.07
N TYR A 11 7.27 -10.92 8.37
CA TYR A 11 7.48 -12.21 9.03
C TYR A 11 6.61 -13.31 8.43
N SER A 12 5.31 -13.06 8.22
CA SER A 12 4.40 -14.06 7.66
C SER A 12 4.83 -14.55 6.27
N ARG A 13 5.34 -13.65 5.42
CA ARG A 13 5.84 -13.99 4.07
C ARG A 13 7.14 -14.80 4.13
N ALA A 14 8.10 -14.35 4.92
CA ALA A 14 9.36 -15.08 5.12
C ALA A 14 9.10 -16.48 5.69
N SER A 15 8.24 -16.57 6.71
CA SER A 15 7.81 -17.83 7.32
C SER A 15 7.14 -18.77 6.32
N LYS A 16 6.20 -18.26 5.51
CA LYS A 16 5.53 -19.06 4.48
C LYS A 16 6.53 -19.64 3.48
N ARG A 17 7.50 -18.83 3.04
CA ARG A 17 8.57 -19.29 2.14
C ARG A 17 9.40 -20.42 2.71
N ILE A 18 9.85 -20.21 3.95
CA ILE A 18 10.69 -21.16 4.66
C ILE A 18 9.90 -22.45 4.87
N ALA A 19 8.62 -22.35 5.26
CA ALA A 19 7.73 -23.50 5.39
C ALA A 19 7.60 -24.29 4.08
N GLU A 20 7.41 -23.62 2.94
CA GLU A 20 7.32 -24.27 1.63
C GLU A 20 8.63 -25.00 1.28
N ARG A 21 9.79 -24.36 1.44
CA ARG A 21 11.10 -24.98 1.15
C ARG A 21 11.42 -26.14 2.09
N VAL A 22 11.15 -26.02 3.39
CA VAL A 22 11.35 -27.10 4.37
C VAL A 22 10.43 -28.29 4.08
N LYS A 23 9.17 -28.03 3.75
CA LYS A 23 8.22 -29.11 3.37
C LYS A 23 8.66 -29.82 2.10
N SER A 24 9.13 -29.08 1.10
CA SER A 24 9.59 -29.64 -0.17
C SER A 24 10.89 -30.42 -0.07
N SER A 25 11.78 -30.07 0.87
CA SER A 25 13.05 -30.79 1.06
C SER A 25 12.89 -32.12 1.81
N GLY A 26 11.82 -32.27 2.60
CA GLY A 26 11.59 -33.46 3.44
C GLY A 26 12.53 -33.57 4.64
N LEU A 27 13.35 -32.55 4.90
CA LEU A 27 14.30 -32.51 6.00
C LEU A 27 13.61 -32.35 7.35
N LYS A 28 14.15 -32.99 8.37
CA LYS A 28 13.82 -32.71 9.77
C LYS A 28 14.44 -31.39 10.20
N TYR A 29 13.79 -30.71 11.13
CA TYR A 29 14.27 -29.41 11.64
C TYR A 29 15.69 -29.48 12.24
N ALA A 30 16.07 -30.60 12.84
CA ALA A 30 17.41 -30.81 13.40
C ALA A 30 18.51 -30.96 12.33
N GLU A 31 18.14 -31.37 11.11
CA GLU A 31 19.06 -31.44 9.97
C GLU A 31 19.32 -30.05 9.37
N ILE A 32 18.38 -29.12 9.55
CA ILE A 32 18.51 -27.73 9.11
C ILE A 32 19.29 -26.90 10.13
N TYR A 33 18.91 -26.98 11.41
CA TYR A 33 19.52 -26.20 12.47
C TYR A 33 19.61 -26.99 13.78
N LYS A 34 20.73 -27.72 13.94
CA LYS A 34 21.00 -28.58 15.11
C LYS A 34 21.03 -27.82 16.45
N PRO A 35 21.63 -26.61 16.57
CA PRO A 35 21.73 -25.90 17.85
C PRO A 35 20.38 -25.61 18.53
N ASP A 36 19.37 -25.18 17.76
CA ASP A 36 18.01 -24.97 18.27
C ASP A 36 16.96 -25.26 17.18
N HIS A 37 16.74 -26.55 16.89
CA HIS A 37 15.78 -26.98 15.86
C HIS A 37 14.33 -26.53 16.13
N LYS A 38 13.98 -26.17 17.37
CA LYS A 38 12.66 -25.62 17.70
C LYS A 38 12.46 -24.24 17.06
N GLN A 39 13.52 -23.50 16.79
CA GLN A 39 13.45 -22.23 16.08
C GLN A 39 12.89 -22.41 14.67
N ILE A 40 13.31 -23.44 13.93
CA ILE A 40 12.77 -23.76 12.60
C ILE A 40 11.27 -24.06 12.69
N SER A 41 10.86 -24.87 13.67
CA SER A 41 9.44 -25.17 13.92
C SER A 41 8.62 -23.90 14.13
N ARG A 42 9.10 -22.95 14.94
CA ARG A 42 8.42 -21.67 15.18
C ARG A 42 8.34 -20.83 13.92
N ILE A 43 9.41 -20.77 13.13
CA ILE A 43 9.44 -20.02 11.86
C ILE A 43 8.40 -20.59 10.90
N VAL A 44 8.37 -21.90 10.70
CA VAL A 44 7.44 -22.59 9.80
C VAL A 44 5.98 -22.34 10.17
N ASN A 45 5.68 -22.24 11.47
CA ASN A 45 4.34 -21.97 11.99
C ASN A 45 4.04 -20.46 12.19
N ASN A 46 4.97 -19.57 11.87
CA ASN A 46 4.88 -18.13 12.15
C ASN A 46 4.55 -17.80 13.62
N GLU A 47 5.10 -18.57 14.56
CA GLU A 47 4.80 -18.44 15.99
C GLU A 47 5.77 -17.48 16.70
N ARG A 48 5.30 -16.25 16.91
CA ARG A 48 5.98 -15.23 17.74
C ARG A 48 5.41 -15.24 19.15
N ASN A 49 6.27 -15.22 20.17
CA ASN A 49 5.85 -15.10 21.56
C ASN A 49 6.56 -13.92 22.24
N LYS A 50 6.07 -13.47 23.40
CA LYS A 50 6.65 -12.31 24.12
C LYS A 50 8.14 -12.48 24.44
N ASN A 51 8.61 -13.72 24.57
CA ASN A 51 10.00 -14.05 24.91
C ASN A 51 10.89 -14.28 23.68
N ASN A 52 10.30 -14.40 22.49
CA ASN A 52 10.96 -14.59 21.21
C ASN A 52 10.36 -13.62 20.18
N ARG A 53 10.64 -12.34 20.41
CA ARG A 53 10.11 -11.23 19.60
C ARG A 53 10.62 -11.26 18.16
N PHE A 54 11.82 -11.83 17.95
CA PHE A 54 12.47 -11.95 16.66
C PHE A 54 12.32 -13.39 16.16
N LEU A 55 11.47 -13.61 15.16
CA LEU A 55 11.18 -14.96 14.67
C LEU A 55 12.37 -15.56 13.91
N ILE A 56 12.95 -14.76 13.01
CA ILE A 56 14.07 -15.13 12.15
C ILE A 56 15.29 -14.32 12.59
N CYS A 57 16.21 -14.98 13.29
CA CYS A 57 17.45 -14.37 13.78
C CYS A 57 18.61 -14.71 12.84
N ASP A 58 19.65 -13.88 12.78
CA ASP A 58 20.81 -14.12 11.91
C ASP A 58 21.46 -15.50 12.13
N ALA A 59 21.47 -15.97 13.38
CA ALA A 59 21.96 -17.30 13.75
C ALA A 59 21.16 -18.48 13.17
N VAL A 60 19.87 -18.30 12.82
CA VAL A 60 19.10 -19.36 12.14
C VAL A 60 19.34 -19.36 10.63
N ILE A 61 19.79 -18.22 10.09
CA ILE A 61 20.07 -18.05 8.66
C ILE A 61 21.41 -18.72 8.34
N SER A 62 22.45 -18.45 9.14
CA SER A 62 23.78 -19.03 8.95
C SER A 62 24.50 -19.16 10.30
N ASN A 63 24.94 -20.37 10.63
CA ASN A 63 25.67 -20.66 11.87
C ASN A 63 26.51 -21.93 11.72
N TYR A 64 27.27 -22.25 12.76
CA TYR A 64 28.11 -23.45 12.83
C TYR A 64 27.79 -24.22 14.11
N TYR A 65 27.95 -25.54 14.07
CA TYR A 65 28.00 -26.36 15.28
C TYR A 65 29.23 -27.27 15.26
N ILE A 66 29.72 -27.64 16.44
CA ILE A 66 30.78 -28.62 16.58
C ILE A 66 30.14 -30.00 16.57
N ASP A 67 30.58 -30.85 15.65
CA ASP A 67 30.16 -32.23 15.61
C ASP A 67 30.85 -33.05 16.71
N ASP A 68 30.06 -33.69 17.57
CA ASP A 68 30.57 -34.40 18.76
C ASP A 68 31.45 -35.60 18.39
N GLU A 69 31.25 -36.20 17.22
CA GLU A 69 32.01 -37.38 16.75
C GLU A 69 33.33 -36.98 16.07
N SER A 70 33.28 -35.99 15.18
CA SER A 70 34.46 -35.59 14.40
C SER A 70 35.24 -34.39 14.96
N GLY A 71 34.67 -33.67 15.93
CA GLY A 71 35.21 -32.43 16.50
C GLY A 71 35.29 -31.26 15.52
N ARG A 72 34.65 -31.37 14.34
CA ARG A 72 34.72 -30.38 13.27
C ARG A 72 33.56 -29.39 13.35
N ASN A 73 33.81 -28.16 12.91
CA ASN A 73 32.74 -27.18 12.68
C ASN A 73 31.98 -27.52 11.40
N ILE A 74 30.67 -27.70 11.51
CA ILE A 74 29.76 -27.95 10.40
C ILE A 74 28.83 -26.75 10.26
N GLU A 75 28.74 -26.21 9.04
CA GLU A 75 27.78 -25.16 8.68
C GLU A 75 26.35 -25.67 8.78
N CYS A 76 25.47 -24.84 9.33
CA CYS A 76 24.04 -25.11 9.48
C CYS A 76 23.23 -23.81 9.38
N GLY A 77 21.91 -23.95 9.33
CA GLY A 77 20.99 -22.85 9.13
C GLY A 77 20.43 -22.81 7.71
N LEU A 78 19.44 -21.95 7.52
CA LEU A 78 18.61 -21.89 6.31
C LEU A 78 19.42 -21.71 5.02
N LEU A 79 20.49 -20.93 5.06
CA LEU A 79 21.33 -20.64 3.89
C LEU A 79 22.38 -21.74 3.62
N ALA A 80 22.86 -22.40 4.67
CA ALA A 80 23.87 -23.46 4.55
C ALA A 80 23.28 -24.78 4.05
N THR A 81 21.99 -25.04 4.32
CA THR A 81 21.28 -26.25 3.89
C THR A 81 20.91 -26.19 2.40
N LYS A 82 21.71 -26.85 1.55
CA LYS A 82 21.59 -26.79 0.08
C LYS A 82 20.25 -27.29 -0.45
N GLU A 83 19.65 -28.27 0.23
CA GLU A 83 18.36 -28.88 -0.12
C GLU A 83 17.18 -27.91 0.04
N LEU A 84 17.35 -26.80 0.77
CA LEU A 84 16.35 -25.74 0.85
C LEU A 84 16.39 -24.81 -0.38
N HIS A 85 17.48 -24.84 -1.15
CA HIS A 85 17.66 -24.06 -2.38
C HIS A 85 17.47 -22.54 -2.22
N PHE A 86 17.85 -21.99 -1.06
CA PHE A 86 17.96 -20.55 -0.87
C PHE A 86 19.28 -20.03 -1.44
N ASN A 87 19.22 -18.98 -2.26
CA ASN A 87 20.41 -18.42 -2.92
C ASN A 87 21.02 -17.24 -2.15
N SER A 88 20.26 -16.63 -1.24
CA SER A 88 20.71 -15.45 -0.50
C SER A 88 19.89 -15.22 0.76
N ILE A 89 20.43 -14.40 1.66
CA ILE A 89 19.71 -13.88 2.82
C ILE A 89 18.49 -13.04 2.37
N THR A 90 18.62 -12.28 1.27
CA THR A 90 17.52 -11.49 0.71
C THR A 90 16.35 -12.38 0.31
N GLU A 91 16.62 -13.52 -0.33
CA GLU A 91 15.56 -14.48 -0.70
C GLU A 91 14.84 -15.02 0.53
N ILE A 92 15.58 -15.34 1.60
CA ILE A 92 15.02 -15.86 2.85
C ILE A 92 14.11 -14.81 3.52
N LEU A 93 14.61 -13.58 3.66
CA LEU A 93 13.93 -12.52 4.42
C LEU A 93 12.85 -11.82 3.62
N TRP A 94 13.15 -11.42 2.39
CA TRP A 94 12.30 -10.55 1.57
C TRP A 94 11.67 -11.28 0.39
N GLY A 95 12.27 -12.37 -0.07
CA GLY A 95 11.83 -13.10 -1.26
C GLY A 95 12.64 -12.79 -2.51
N THR A 96 12.20 -13.39 -3.62
CA THR A 96 12.81 -13.14 -4.94
C THR A 96 12.27 -11.85 -5.55
N ASP A 97 12.96 -11.29 -6.54
CA ASP A 97 12.47 -10.10 -7.29
C ASP A 97 11.05 -10.32 -7.85
N SER A 98 10.75 -11.52 -8.35
CA SER A 98 9.43 -11.88 -8.86
C SER A 98 8.36 -11.79 -7.77
N GLU A 99 8.68 -12.22 -6.56
CA GLU A 99 7.74 -12.24 -5.46
C GLU A 99 7.58 -10.86 -4.82
N ILE A 100 8.69 -10.12 -4.68
CA ILE A 100 8.67 -8.70 -4.31
C ILE A 100 7.69 -7.96 -5.22
N GLY A 101 7.78 -8.18 -6.54
CA GLY A 101 6.84 -7.62 -7.50
C GLY A 101 5.37 -7.97 -7.24
N GLN A 102 5.07 -9.15 -6.68
CA GLN A 102 3.70 -9.58 -6.37
C GLN A 102 3.15 -8.91 -5.11
N TYR A 103 3.97 -8.71 -4.08
CA TYR A 103 3.50 -8.12 -2.82
C TYR A 103 3.74 -6.61 -2.71
N LEU A 104 4.35 -5.97 -3.71
CA LEU A 104 4.70 -4.55 -3.65
C LEU A 104 3.47 -3.64 -3.45
N TYR A 105 2.37 -3.90 -4.16
CA TYR A 105 1.12 -3.15 -3.93
C TYR A 105 0.51 -3.43 -2.54
N PRO A 106 0.36 -4.69 -2.09
CA PRO A 106 -0.04 -4.97 -0.71
C PRO A 106 0.84 -4.30 0.35
N LEU A 107 2.15 -4.18 0.13
CA LEU A 107 3.05 -3.47 1.03
C LEU A 107 2.75 -1.97 1.02
N PHE A 108 2.59 -1.37 -0.17
CA PHE A 108 2.21 0.03 -0.33
C PHE A 108 0.92 0.37 0.42
N GLU A 109 -0.11 -0.46 0.25
CA GLU A 109 -1.41 -0.33 0.94
C GLU A 109 -1.26 -0.45 2.46
N THR A 110 -0.45 -1.41 2.93
CA THR A 110 -0.18 -1.57 4.37
C THR A 110 0.51 -0.32 4.93
N LEU A 111 1.52 0.21 4.24
CA LEU A 111 2.22 1.44 4.65
C LEU A 111 1.29 2.67 4.63
N TRP A 112 0.40 2.73 3.63
CA TRP A 112 -0.60 3.79 3.51
C TRP A 112 -1.56 3.80 4.70
N ASN A 113 -2.17 2.64 4.99
CA ASN A 113 -3.17 2.49 6.04
C ASN A 113 -2.58 2.72 7.44
N GLU A 114 -1.36 2.24 7.70
CA GLU A 114 -0.73 2.38 9.02
C GLU A 114 -0.23 3.80 9.33
N TYR A 115 -0.19 4.70 8.33
CA TYR A 115 0.35 6.03 8.58
C TYR A 115 -0.17 7.17 7.74
N ALA A 116 -0.22 7.01 6.42
CA ALA A 116 -0.55 8.11 5.53
C ALA A 116 -1.95 8.66 5.82
N VAL A 117 -2.88 7.78 6.20
CA VAL A 117 -4.25 8.13 6.63
C VAL A 117 -4.24 9.18 7.75
N ASP A 118 -3.45 8.96 8.80
CA ASP A 118 -3.47 9.79 10.01
C ASP A 118 -2.48 10.97 9.98
N ASN A 119 -1.48 10.95 9.08
CA ASN A 119 -0.33 11.87 9.19
C ASN A 119 -0.06 12.72 7.95
N LEU A 120 -0.56 12.35 6.76
CA LEU A 120 -0.20 13.03 5.51
C LEU A 120 -1.36 13.81 4.86
N GLY A 121 -2.52 13.89 5.51
CA GLY A 121 -3.72 14.47 4.88
C GLY A 121 -4.12 13.64 3.67
N SER A 122 -4.41 12.36 3.90
CA SER A 122 -4.65 11.32 2.88
C SER A 122 -5.58 11.74 1.74
N ASP A 123 -6.65 12.48 2.06
CA ASP A 123 -7.59 13.00 1.07
C ASP A 123 -6.92 13.81 -0.04
N LEU A 124 -5.90 14.62 0.27
CA LEU A 124 -5.20 15.46 -0.71
C LEU A 124 -4.56 14.61 -1.81
N TYR A 125 -3.91 13.53 -1.42
CA TYR A 125 -3.22 12.61 -2.33
C TYR A 125 -4.19 11.80 -3.17
N LEU A 126 -5.25 11.28 -2.53
CA LEU A 126 -6.26 10.48 -3.22
C LEU A 126 -7.12 11.33 -4.17
N CYS A 127 -7.29 12.62 -3.87
CA CYS A 127 -7.98 13.58 -4.75
C CYS A 127 -7.28 13.81 -6.09
N ASP A 128 -6.12 13.23 -6.38
CA ASP A 128 -5.57 13.26 -7.75
C ASP A 128 -6.42 12.43 -8.73
N TYR A 129 -7.13 11.43 -8.21
CA TYR A 129 -8.05 10.58 -8.96
C TYR A 129 -9.44 11.24 -9.04
N VAL A 130 -9.89 11.54 -10.25
CA VAL A 130 -11.10 12.31 -10.56
C VAL A 130 -12.37 11.70 -9.97
N PRO A 131 -12.66 10.39 -10.13
CA PRO A 131 -13.85 9.81 -9.52
C PRO A 131 -13.90 10.02 -8.01
N TYR A 132 -12.78 9.80 -7.32
CA TYR A 132 -12.71 10.01 -5.88
C TYR A 132 -12.83 11.48 -5.50
N ALA A 133 -12.12 12.38 -6.21
CA ALA A 133 -12.23 13.81 -5.97
C ALA A 133 -13.67 14.32 -6.13
N LYS A 134 -14.39 13.84 -7.15
CA LYS A 134 -15.81 14.16 -7.37
C LYS A 134 -16.67 13.67 -6.21
N ASN A 135 -16.58 12.38 -5.88
CA ASN A 135 -17.44 11.75 -4.88
C ASN A 135 -17.15 12.30 -3.48
N SER A 136 -15.89 12.46 -3.10
CA SER A 136 -15.51 13.02 -1.80
C SER A 136 -15.92 14.48 -1.66
N THR A 137 -15.81 15.29 -2.73
CA THR A 137 -16.23 16.69 -2.71
C THR A 137 -17.74 16.81 -2.53
N TYR A 138 -18.53 16.04 -3.30
CA TYR A 138 -19.97 16.04 -3.14
C TYR A 138 -20.40 15.46 -1.79
N TYR A 139 -19.76 14.41 -1.30
CA TYR A 139 -20.04 13.89 0.04
C TYR A 139 -19.82 14.97 1.11
N ASN A 140 -18.66 15.63 1.08
CA ASN A 140 -18.34 16.71 2.01
C ASN A 140 -19.30 17.89 1.91
N LEU A 141 -19.83 18.18 0.71
CA LEU A 141 -20.83 19.21 0.47
C LEU A 141 -22.20 18.80 1.03
N LEU A 142 -22.67 17.58 0.74
CA LEU A 142 -23.99 17.10 1.15
C LEU A 142 -24.11 16.95 2.66
N PHE A 143 -23.07 16.39 3.29
CA PHE A 143 -23.04 16.10 4.73
C PHE A 143 -22.38 17.22 5.55
N ASN A 144 -22.16 18.39 4.95
CA ASN A 144 -21.78 19.59 5.68
C ASN A 144 -22.96 20.07 6.54
N SER A 145 -22.72 20.39 7.81
CA SER A 145 -23.76 20.94 8.71
C SER A 145 -24.34 22.28 8.25
N ARG A 146 -23.67 22.99 7.34
CA ARG A 146 -24.14 24.24 6.74
C ARG A 146 -24.94 24.04 5.46
N ASN A 147 -24.91 22.85 4.86
CA ASN A 147 -25.70 22.56 3.68
C ASN A 147 -27.19 22.44 4.08
N THR A 148 -28.04 23.17 3.37
CA THR A 148 -29.50 23.19 3.60
C THR A 148 -30.28 22.65 2.40
N PHE A 149 -29.58 22.23 1.35
CA PHE A 149 -30.20 21.78 0.10
C PHE A 149 -30.07 20.26 -0.08
N PRO A 150 -31.11 19.60 -0.62
CA PRO A 150 -31.06 18.18 -0.96
C PRO A 150 -30.14 17.93 -2.17
N ALA A 151 -29.61 16.71 -2.28
CA ALA A 151 -28.69 16.32 -3.36
C ALA A 151 -29.21 16.62 -4.78
N ILE A 152 -30.51 16.44 -5.01
CA ILE A 152 -31.14 16.67 -6.31
C ILE A 152 -30.99 18.12 -6.81
N PHE A 153 -30.85 19.09 -5.90
CA PHE A 153 -30.64 20.50 -6.26
C PHE A 153 -29.22 20.77 -6.80
N TYR A 154 -28.28 19.88 -6.51
CA TYR A 154 -26.94 19.88 -7.10
C TYR A 154 -26.84 19.03 -8.38
N GLY A 155 -27.95 18.47 -8.86
CA GLY A 155 -27.98 17.62 -10.05
C GLY A 155 -27.38 16.23 -9.85
N ILE A 156 -27.28 15.76 -8.60
CA ILE A 156 -26.72 14.45 -8.23
C ILE A 156 -27.73 13.65 -7.40
N ARG A 157 -27.49 12.34 -7.28
CA ARG A 157 -28.23 11.49 -6.35
C ARG A 157 -27.37 11.16 -5.14
N GLU A 158 -27.98 11.29 -3.96
CA GLU A 158 -27.29 11.05 -2.68
C GLU A 158 -26.81 9.61 -2.55
N ASP A 159 -27.65 8.64 -2.91
CA ASP A 159 -27.32 7.21 -2.89
C ASP A 159 -26.07 6.89 -3.72
N THR A 160 -25.96 7.46 -4.92
CA THR A 160 -24.81 7.27 -5.81
C THR A 160 -23.53 7.79 -5.17
N ILE A 161 -23.58 8.94 -4.48
CA ILE A 161 -22.39 9.49 -3.80
C ILE A 161 -21.97 8.62 -2.63
N ILE A 162 -22.92 8.11 -1.84
CA ILE A 162 -22.63 7.22 -0.70
C ILE A 162 -22.04 5.88 -1.21
N GLU A 163 -22.67 5.28 -2.22
CA GLU A 163 -22.28 3.97 -2.76
C GLU A 163 -20.91 4.00 -3.45
N GLU A 164 -20.57 5.11 -4.13
CA GLU A 164 -19.33 5.23 -4.91
C GLU A 164 -18.14 5.79 -4.11
N LEU A 165 -18.33 6.28 -2.88
CA LEU A 165 -17.25 6.91 -2.10
C LEU A 165 -16.10 5.93 -1.79
N GLU A 166 -16.39 4.81 -1.13
CA GLU A 166 -15.35 3.83 -0.78
C GLU A 166 -14.74 3.13 -2.01
N PRO A 167 -15.52 2.65 -3.00
CA PRO A 167 -14.94 2.08 -4.23
C PRO A 167 -14.01 3.04 -4.98
N SER A 168 -14.39 4.33 -5.04
CA SER A 168 -13.55 5.35 -5.68
C SER A 168 -12.29 5.64 -4.86
N LYS A 169 -12.34 5.56 -3.53
CA LYS A 169 -11.18 5.70 -2.63
C LYS A 169 -10.17 4.56 -2.80
N GLU A 170 -10.64 3.32 -2.86
CA GLU A 170 -9.79 2.15 -3.17
C GLU A 170 -9.11 2.31 -4.54
N SER A 171 -9.88 2.75 -5.54
CA SER A 171 -9.35 3.02 -6.88
C SER A 171 -8.33 4.16 -6.88
N ALA A 172 -8.54 5.21 -6.08
CA ALA A 172 -7.61 6.31 -5.91
C ALA A 172 -6.27 5.86 -5.30
N LEU A 173 -6.31 4.95 -4.33
CA LEU A 173 -5.09 4.40 -3.73
C LEU A 173 -4.28 3.60 -4.76
N LEU A 174 -4.96 2.76 -5.56
CA LEU A 174 -4.32 2.03 -6.65
C LEU A 174 -3.77 2.99 -7.73
N PHE A 175 -4.50 4.06 -8.05
CA PHE A 175 -4.04 5.08 -8.99
C PHE A 175 -2.76 5.78 -8.49
N LEU A 176 -2.73 6.16 -7.21
CA LEU A 176 -1.55 6.73 -6.56
C LEU A 176 -0.36 5.77 -6.61
N TYR A 177 -0.59 4.49 -6.28
CA TYR A 177 0.44 3.46 -6.40
C TYR A 177 0.97 3.37 -7.84
N GLN A 178 0.10 3.33 -8.85
CA GLN A 178 0.53 3.27 -10.25
C GLN A 178 1.38 4.47 -10.68
N LYS A 179 1.13 5.66 -10.11
CA LYS A 179 1.89 6.88 -10.37
C LYS A 179 3.31 6.81 -9.79
N CYS A 180 3.46 6.30 -8.57
CA CYS A 180 4.74 6.19 -7.88
C CYS A 180 5.39 4.80 -7.92
N LYS A 181 4.79 3.82 -8.63
CA LYS A 181 5.20 2.41 -8.63
C LYS A 181 6.67 2.22 -8.95
N LYS A 182 7.17 2.96 -9.95
CA LYS A 182 8.56 2.85 -10.39
C LYS A 182 9.51 3.24 -9.25
N ASP A 183 9.34 4.44 -8.71
CA ASP A 183 10.19 4.96 -7.62
C ASP A 183 10.10 4.09 -6.37
N PHE A 184 8.89 3.63 -6.02
CA PHE A 184 8.69 2.73 -4.89
C PHE A 184 9.34 1.36 -5.11
N SER A 185 9.24 0.79 -6.31
CA SER A 185 9.88 -0.48 -6.65
C SER A 185 11.40 -0.37 -6.65
N GLU A 186 11.96 0.67 -7.25
CA GLU A 186 13.41 0.91 -7.30
C GLU A 186 13.98 1.10 -5.90
N TYR A 187 13.30 1.93 -5.09
CA TYR A 187 13.63 2.10 -3.69
C TYR A 187 13.58 0.78 -2.91
N PHE A 188 12.48 0.03 -3.02
CA PHE A 188 12.29 -1.16 -2.20
C PHE A 188 13.30 -2.26 -2.58
N LEU A 189 13.66 -2.40 -3.86
CA LEU A 189 14.70 -3.32 -4.30
C LEU A 189 16.09 -2.96 -3.76
N LEU A 190 16.38 -1.67 -3.55
CA LEU A 190 17.61 -1.23 -2.88
C LEU A 190 17.54 -1.49 -1.37
N PHE A 191 16.41 -1.14 -0.75
CA PHE A 191 16.14 -1.36 0.67
C PHE A 191 16.37 -2.83 1.08
N VAL A 192 15.82 -3.80 0.34
CA VAL A 192 15.99 -5.23 0.66
C VAL A 192 17.43 -5.71 0.49
N LYS A 193 18.23 -5.05 -0.36
CA LYS A 193 19.67 -5.34 -0.53
C LYS A 193 20.49 -4.78 0.63
N GLU A 194 20.14 -3.61 1.14
CA GLU A 194 20.84 -2.97 2.26
C GLU A 194 20.49 -3.62 3.62
N HIS A 195 19.29 -4.17 3.76
CA HIS A 195 18.81 -4.74 5.02
C HIS A 195 18.79 -6.28 5.01
N GLN A 196 19.96 -6.90 5.21
CA GLN A 196 20.13 -8.37 5.27
C GLN A 196 19.86 -8.97 6.67
N SER A 197 19.04 -8.33 7.50
CA SER A 197 18.69 -8.84 8.83
C SER A 197 17.33 -8.30 9.27
N PHE A 198 16.58 -9.13 10.00
CA PHE A 198 15.38 -8.70 10.73
C PHE A 198 15.69 -8.25 12.17
N HIS A 199 16.96 -8.15 12.54
CA HIS A 199 17.35 -7.57 13.82
C HIS A 199 16.87 -6.11 13.91
N LYS A 200 16.07 -5.81 14.94
CA LYS A 200 15.43 -4.48 15.14
C LYS A 200 14.64 -4.03 13.90
N LEU A 201 13.89 -4.94 13.29
CA LEU A 201 13.04 -4.65 12.13
C LEU A 201 12.08 -3.46 12.40
N ASP A 202 11.57 -3.32 13.62
CA ASP A 202 10.79 -2.15 14.05
C ASP A 202 11.53 -0.81 13.83
N LYS A 203 12.84 -0.78 14.11
CA LYS A 203 13.70 0.39 13.89
C LYS A 203 14.03 0.60 12.42
N VAL A 204 14.25 -0.48 11.67
CA VAL A 204 14.46 -0.39 10.22
C VAL A 204 13.21 0.18 9.53
N ILE A 205 12.02 -0.30 9.92
CA ILE A 205 10.75 0.21 9.40
C ILE A 205 10.59 1.69 9.73
N SER A 206 10.73 2.07 11.00
CA SER A 206 10.50 3.45 11.46
C SER A 206 11.55 4.46 10.98
N ASN A 207 12.81 4.06 10.85
CA ASN A 207 13.90 4.99 10.53
C ASN A 207 14.28 5.00 9.05
N ALA A 208 13.96 3.95 8.28
CA ALA A 208 14.40 3.82 6.88
C ALA A 208 13.24 3.60 5.91
N LEU A 209 12.48 2.50 6.06
CA LEU A 209 11.39 2.15 5.13
C LEU A 209 10.41 3.31 4.98
N PHE A 210 10.05 3.85 6.13
CA PHE A 210 8.96 4.77 6.22
C PHE A 210 9.28 6.21 5.82
N PRO A 211 10.35 6.86 6.33
CA PRO A 211 10.71 8.19 5.85
C PRO A 211 10.92 8.22 4.33
N SER A 212 11.43 7.12 3.76
CA SER A 212 11.60 6.98 2.31
C SER A 212 10.26 6.85 1.59
N PHE A 213 9.32 6.05 2.12
CA PHE A 213 7.96 5.98 1.61
C PHE A 213 7.28 7.35 1.59
N VAL A 214 7.38 8.12 2.68
CA VAL A 214 6.87 9.50 2.75
C VAL A 214 7.53 10.40 1.73
N SER A 215 8.86 10.32 1.60
CA SER A 215 9.60 11.12 0.60
C SER A 215 9.16 10.80 -0.83
N ILE A 216 8.87 9.53 -1.13
CA ILE A 216 8.33 9.13 -2.43
C ILE A 216 6.94 9.75 -2.61
N LEU A 217 6.05 9.65 -1.61
CA LEU A 217 4.73 10.25 -1.71
C LEU A 217 4.80 11.77 -1.95
N GLU A 218 5.63 12.51 -1.20
CA GLU A 218 5.75 13.96 -1.36
C GLU A 218 6.22 14.36 -2.78
N ASN A 219 7.07 13.56 -3.43
CA ASN A 219 7.47 13.79 -4.83
C ASN A 219 6.33 13.58 -5.84
N HIS A 220 5.29 12.84 -5.45
CA HIS A 220 4.13 12.53 -6.27
C HIS A 220 2.87 13.28 -5.83
N LYS A 221 3.02 14.21 -4.87
CA LYS A 221 1.94 15.01 -4.31
C LYS A 221 1.19 15.76 -5.41
N PRO A 222 -0.14 15.79 -5.37
CA PRO A 222 -0.93 16.53 -6.35
C PRO A 222 -0.60 18.02 -6.31
N ASP A 223 -0.41 18.61 -7.50
CA ASP A 223 -0.13 20.03 -7.70
C ASP A 223 -1.16 20.65 -8.64
N ALA A 224 -0.91 21.86 -9.15
CA ALA A 224 -1.81 22.55 -10.07
C ALA A 224 -2.11 21.76 -11.37
N SER A 225 -1.28 20.78 -11.72
CA SER A 225 -1.52 19.91 -12.87
C SER A 225 -2.57 18.82 -12.60
N SER A 226 -2.91 18.55 -11.34
CA SER A 226 -3.86 17.52 -10.92
C SER A 226 -5.25 17.73 -11.53
N LEU A 227 -5.79 16.70 -12.18
CA LEU A 227 -7.13 16.72 -12.73
C LEU A 227 -8.19 16.65 -11.63
N GLY A 228 -7.98 15.84 -10.59
CA GLY A 228 -8.93 15.73 -9.51
C GLY A 228 -8.99 16.98 -8.63
N LEU A 229 -7.87 17.69 -8.39
CA LEU A 229 -7.92 19.02 -7.74
C LEU A 229 -8.74 20.03 -8.55
N ARG A 230 -8.58 20.05 -9.89
CA ARG A 230 -9.42 20.89 -10.76
C ARG A 230 -10.90 20.55 -10.64
N VAL A 231 -11.25 19.26 -10.59
CA VAL A 231 -12.64 18.81 -10.42
C VAL A 231 -13.21 19.26 -9.08
N ARG A 232 -12.47 19.07 -7.98
CA ARG A 232 -12.86 19.57 -6.66
C ARG A 232 -13.11 21.07 -6.67
N ASP A 233 -12.19 21.83 -7.26
CA ASP A 233 -12.25 23.28 -7.27
C ASP A 233 -13.43 23.79 -8.12
N LEU A 234 -13.73 23.15 -9.26
CA LEU A 234 -14.91 23.45 -10.09
C LEU A 234 -16.23 23.12 -9.37
N ILE A 235 -16.30 22.01 -8.63
CA ILE A 235 -17.49 21.69 -7.83
C ILE A 235 -17.72 22.78 -6.78
N ASN A 236 -16.68 23.21 -6.06
CA ASN A 236 -16.81 24.22 -5.02
C ASN A 236 -17.06 25.64 -5.55
N ALA A 237 -16.50 26.00 -6.70
CA ALA A 237 -16.64 27.34 -7.27
C ALA A 237 -17.95 27.51 -8.06
N ASP A 238 -18.27 26.53 -8.90
CA ASP A 238 -19.37 26.64 -9.85
C ASP A 238 -20.59 25.87 -9.34
N LEU A 239 -20.43 24.56 -9.13
CA LEU A 239 -21.55 23.65 -8.90
C LEU A 239 -22.18 23.80 -7.51
N TYR A 240 -21.44 24.30 -6.52
CA TYR A 240 -21.98 24.63 -5.20
C TYR A 240 -23.16 25.62 -5.27
N ASN A 241 -23.12 26.55 -6.23
CA ASN A 241 -24.16 27.58 -6.34
C ASN A 241 -25.44 27.08 -7.04
N THR A 242 -25.41 25.90 -7.68
CA THR A 242 -26.56 25.35 -8.41
C THR A 242 -27.78 25.19 -7.52
N ALA A 243 -27.60 24.72 -6.29
CA ALA A 243 -28.72 24.43 -5.42
C ALA A 243 -29.51 25.68 -4.99
N ALA A 244 -28.80 26.78 -4.71
CA ALA A 244 -29.44 28.05 -4.40
C ALA A 244 -30.22 28.60 -5.61
N MET A 245 -29.69 28.48 -6.83
CA MET A 245 -30.40 28.91 -8.05
C MET A 245 -31.68 28.11 -8.27
N VAL A 246 -31.63 26.78 -8.09
CA VAL A 246 -32.81 25.91 -8.21
C VAL A 246 -33.85 26.25 -7.13
N ALA A 247 -33.41 26.46 -5.89
CA ALA A 247 -34.30 26.73 -4.76
C ALA A 247 -34.99 28.10 -4.83
N THR A 248 -34.31 29.11 -5.38
CA THR A 248 -34.81 30.49 -5.47
C THR A 248 -35.49 30.81 -6.80
N GLU A 249 -35.43 29.89 -7.76
CA GLU A 249 -35.85 30.10 -9.15
C GLU A 249 -35.15 31.29 -9.84
N ASP A 250 -34.00 31.74 -9.30
CA ASP A 250 -33.17 32.81 -9.86
C ASP A 250 -32.17 32.24 -10.87
N TYR A 251 -32.66 32.06 -12.09
CA TYR A 251 -31.91 31.49 -13.20
C TYR A 251 -31.10 32.55 -13.95
N ASP A 252 -29.96 32.93 -13.36
CA ASP A 252 -28.91 33.64 -14.08
C ASP A 252 -28.37 32.75 -15.22
N LEU A 253 -28.63 33.18 -16.47
CA LEU A 253 -28.23 32.47 -17.69
C LEU A 253 -26.71 32.25 -17.79
N TYR A 254 -25.90 33.19 -17.29
CA TYR A 254 -24.45 33.06 -17.30
C TYR A 254 -24.02 31.95 -16.35
N LYS A 255 -24.51 31.97 -15.10
CA LYS A 255 -24.20 30.93 -14.10
C LYS A 255 -24.70 29.56 -14.54
N ALA A 256 -25.91 29.47 -15.11
CA ALA A 256 -26.43 28.21 -15.62
C ALA A 256 -25.57 27.62 -16.75
N SER A 257 -25.08 28.48 -17.65
CA SER A 257 -24.18 28.07 -18.74
C SER A 257 -22.81 27.62 -18.22
N LEU A 258 -22.26 28.34 -17.24
CA LEU A 258 -21.01 27.98 -16.57
C LEU A 258 -21.13 26.62 -15.87
N ASN A 259 -22.18 26.42 -15.06
CA ASN A 259 -22.44 25.16 -14.36
C ASN A 259 -22.53 23.99 -15.35
N ARG A 260 -23.25 24.16 -16.46
CA ARG A 260 -23.34 23.14 -17.51
C ARG A 260 -21.97 22.82 -18.13
N ALA A 261 -21.16 23.84 -18.40
CA ALA A 261 -19.82 23.64 -18.95
C ALA A 261 -18.92 22.88 -17.96
N SER A 262 -18.94 23.26 -16.69
CA SER A 262 -18.15 22.62 -15.62
C SER A 262 -18.58 21.17 -15.39
N SER A 263 -19.89 20.88 -15.35
CA SER A 263 -20.38 19.49 -15.26
C SER A 263 -19.94 18.63 -16.44
N ASN A 264 -20.07 19.12 -17.68
CA ASN A 264 -19.63 18.38 -18.86
C ASN A 264 -18.12 18.10 -18.86
N TYR A 265 -17.33 19.08 -18.43
CA TYR A 265 -15.89 18.94 -18.32
C TYR A 265 -15.50 17.89 -17.27
N ILE A 266 -16.13 17.92 -16.08
CA ILE A 266 -15.91 16.92 -15.01
C ILE A 266 -16.22 15.51 -15.53
N LEU A 267 -17.38 15.31 -16.16
CA LEU A 267 -17.77 14.00 -16.71
C LEU A 267 -16.79 13.51 -17.79
N SER A 268 -16.26 14.43 -18.60
CA SER A 268 -15.26 14.09 -19.62
C SER A 268 -13.93 13.67 -18.98
N LEU A 269 -13.46 14.38 -17.95
CA LEU A 269 -12.24 14.01 -17.23
C LEU A 269 -12.39 12.66 -16.51
N GLU A 270 -13.56 12.40 -15.95
CA GLU A 270 -13.87 11.13 -15.29
C GLU A 270 -13.80 9.96 -16.26
N ALA A 271 -14.39 10.10 -17.46
CA ALA A 271 -14.32 9.08 -18.49
C ALA A 271 -12.87 8.81 -18.92
N ILE A 272 -12.08 9.88 -19.16
CA ILE A 272 -10.67 9.76 -19.56
C ILE A 272 -9.85 9.00 -18.52
N GLN A 273 -9.94 9.38 -17.23
CA GLN A 273 -9.17 8.71 -16.19
C GLN A 273 -9.67 7.28 -15.92
N SER A 274 -10.98 7.03 -15.98
CA SER A 274 -11.52 5.68 -15.79
C SER A 274 -11.06 4.73 -16.89
N GLU A 275 -11.07 5.16 -18.15
CA GLU A 275 -10.55 4.36 -19.27
C GLU A 275 -9.05 4.07 -19.13
N TYR A 276 -8.26 5.09 -18.78
CA TYR A 276 -6.83 4.94 -18.55
C TYR A 276 -6.52 3.97 -17.42
N PHE A 277 -7.26 4.08 -16.31
CA PHE A 277 -7.11 3.21 -15.14
C PHE A 277 -7.45 1.75 -15.45
N ILE A 278 -8.53 1.51 -16.22
CA ILE A 278 -8.93 0.16 -16.65
C ILE A 278 -7.84 -0.47 -17.54
N LYS A 279 -7.29 0.27 -18.51
CA LYS A 279 -6.22 -0.24 -19.39
C LYS A 279 -4.97 -0.63 -18.61
N LYS A 280 -4.53 0.23 -17.69
CA LYS A 280 -3.40 -0.05 -16.81
C LYS A 280 -3.64 -1.25 -15.88
N ARG A 281 -4.85 -1.39 -15.34
CA ARG A 281 -5.21 -2.52 -14.47
C ARG A 281 -5.18 -3.85 -15.22
N ASN A 282 -5.58 -3.86 -16.50
CA ASN A 282 -5.62 -5.07 -17.33
C ASN A 282 -4.30 -5.38 -18.05
N GLY A 283 -3.27 -4.53 -17.90
CA GLY A 283 -1.97 -4.73 -18.55
C GLY A 283 -2.01 -4.62 -20.08
N THR A 284 -2.93 -3.82 -20.62
CA THR A 284 -3.13 -3.62 -22.06
C THR A 284 -2.41 -2.38 -22.61
N ASP A 285 -1.48 -1.81 -21.84
CA ASP A 285 -0.57 -0.73 -22.23
C ASP A 285 0.88 -1.23 -22.20
#